data_AF-A0A661KHE7-F1
#
_entry.id   AF-A0A661KHE7-F1
#
_cell.length_a   1.000
_cell.length_b   1.000
_cell.length_c   1.000
_cell.angle_alpha   90.00
_cell.angle_beta   90.00
_cell.angle_gamma   90.00
#
_symmetry.space_group_name_H-M   'P 1'
#
loop_
_entity.id
_entity.type
_entity.pdbx_description
1 polymer ?
#
loop_
_entity_poly.entity_id
_entity_poly.type
_entity_poly.pdbx_seq_one_letter_code
_entity_poly.pdbx_strand_id
1 'polypeptide(L)'
;MELSVDVKTFAHTAFSVGDSETSDEVIKVLEAHRKDWDDLLGILCDHGSGNLSGNTLSYLQTHGIELISAGPYNPKGNGTDEGAFSQMKQALGGIRLDLSSPRSLARSVLEKLISLYITMRNRIPVKGAILTPEGGMKVKVSKEQRDLERQHLKDYKRSKLEYEKEAISDAEEVFTKVVNREPGKKTLSYFFGILKRNQQERDDEAYRRYCHERYNEQVMKQLKRQEQEQQSHHSVEGIVEMLAKDVKTTFHFVKELAISKARQWTKELMKSYHYPGALKNHFAKALEELMDLSLEQRKEIWELVDQFLNLKTRAESVTKIS
;
A
#
# COMPACT_ATOMS: atom_id res chain seq x y z
N MET A 1 10.00 -0.87 4.21
CA MET A 1 9.33 -1.06 5.53
C MET A 1 9.04 -2.53 5.61
N GLU A 2 9.36 -3.19 6.71
CA GLU A 2 9.14 -4.63 6.84
C GLU A 2 7.97 -4.90 7.81
N LEU A 3 7.14 -5.89 7.50
CA LEU A 3 5.96 -6.27 8.27
C LEU A 3 5.77 -7.79 8.23
N SER A 4 5.61 -8.43 9.40
CA SER A 4 5.30 -9.86 9.48
C SER A 4 3.83 -10.11 9.76
N VAL A 5 3.26 -11.04 9.00
CA VAL A 5 1.88 -11.50 9.16
C VAL A 5 1.87 -13.02 9.31
N ASP A 6 1.24 -13.52 10.35
CA ASP A 6 0.99 -14.96 10.50
C ASP A 6 -0.09 -15.39 9.49
N VAL A 7 0.24 -16.35 8.62
CA VAL A 7 -0.62 -16.72 7.48
C VAL A 7 -1.90 -17.43 7.93
N LYS A 8 -1.88 -18.08 9.11
CA LYS A 8 -3.00 -18.87 9.61
C LYS A 8 -4.05 -18.02 10.32
N THR A 9 -3.59 -17.10 11.16
CA THR A 9 -4.44 -16.23 11.99
C THR A 9 -4.64 -14.84 11.38
N PHE A 10 -3.82 -14.48 10.38
CA PHE A 10 -3.69 -13.13 9.82
C PHE A 10 -3.23 -12.08 10.85
N ALA A 11 -2.59 -12.52 11.93
CA ALA A 11 -2.08 -11.63 12.96
C ALA A 11 -0.87 -10.87 12.43
N HIS A 12 -0.91 -9.56 12.53
CA HIS A 12 0.25 -8.72 12.28
C HIS A 12 1.11 -8.74 13.53
N THR A 13 2.31 -9.29 13.43
CA THR A 13 3.06 -9.73 14.62
C THR A 13 4.25 -8.85 14.95
N ALA A 14 4.90 -8.29 13.94
CA ALA A 14 6.03 -7.37 14.10
C ALA A 14 6.20 -6.50 12.87
N PHE A 15 6.89 -5.37 13.01
CA PHE A 15 7.24 -4.49 11.90
C PHE A 15 8.54 -3.74 12.19
N SER A 16 9.20 -3.25 11.14
CA SER A 16 10.35 -2.36 11.25
C SER A 16 10.35 -1.28 10.19
N VAL A 17 10.71 -0.07 10.60
CA VAL A 17 10.83 1.10 9.72
C VAL A 17 12.31 1.46 9.62
N GLY A 18 12.94 0.97 8.55
CA GLY A 18 14.32 1.31 8.17
C GLY A 18 14.37 2.32 7.03
N ASP A 19 15.57 2.85 6.81
CA ASP A 19 15.86 3.80 5.73
C ASP A 19 15.84 3.15 4.34
N SER A 20 16.02 1.83 4.28
CA SER A 20 15.96 1.00 3.09
C SER A 20 15.53 -0.43 3.45
N GLU A 21 15.01 -1.17 2.48
CA GLU A 21 14.66 -2.59 2.61
C GLU A 21 15.94 -3.42 2.59
N THR A 22 16.40 -3.81 3.77
CA THR A 22 17.67 -4.53 3.97
C THR A 22 17.45 -5.82 4.73
N SER A 23 18.41 -6.73 4.63
CA SER A 23 18.43 -7.97 5.42
C SER A 23 18.28 -7.72 6.92
N ASP A 24 18.87 -6.63 7.41
CA ASP A 24 18.90 -6.32 8.84
C ASP A 24 17.52 -5.90 9.33
N GLU A 25 16.75 -5.18 8.51
CA GLU A 25 15.37 -4.83 8.81
C GLU A 25 14.46 -6.06 8.80
N VAL A 26 14.69 -7.00 7.87
CA VAL A 26 13.97 -8.29 7.83
C VAL A 26 14.27 -9.09 9.09
N ILE A 27 15.54 -9.22 9.47
CA ILE A 27 15.97 -9.96 10.68
C ILE A 27 15.37 -9.33 11.94
N LYS A 28 15.34 -7.99 12.06
CA LYS A 28 14.69 -7.30 13.19
C LYS A 28 13.22 -7.68 13.35
N VAL A 29 12.48 -7.77 12.24
CA VAL A 29 11.07 -8.18 12.26
C VAL A 29 10.93 -9.65 12.69
N LEU A 30 11.79 -10.54 12.19
CA LEU A 30 11.77 -11.95 12.57
C LEU A 30 12.11 -12.15 14.05
N GLU A 31 13.10 -11.44 14.57
CA GLU A 31 13.46 -11.48 16.00
C GLU A 31 12.35 -10.92 16.89
N ALA A 32 11.73 -9.79 16.49
CA ALA A 32 10.60 -9.23 17.22
C ALA A 32 9.41 -10.20 17.27
N HIS A 33 9.10 -10.89 16.16
CA HIS A 33 8.09 -11.94 16.15
C HIS A 33 8.43 -13.07 17.13
N ARG A 34 9.66 -13.61 17.05
CA ARG A 34 10.08 -14.76 17.86
C ARG A 34 10.07 -14.47 19.35
N LYS A 35 10.46 -13.25 19.74
CA LYS A 35 10.46 -12.81 21.13
C LYS A 35 9.06 -12.84 21.75
N ASP A 36 8.04 -12.49 20.97
CA ASP A 36 6.69 -12.29 21.49
C ASP A 36 5.78 -13.52 21.31
N TRP A 37 6.09 -14.43 20.36
CA TRP A 37 5.16 -15.48 19.94
C TRP A 37 5.74 -16.90 20.02
N ASP A 38 6.74 -17.23 19.21
CA ASP A 38 7.59 -18.43 19.28
C ASP A 38 8.47 -18.52 18.02
N ASP A 39 9.26 -19.60 17.88
CA ASP A 39 9.94 -19.90 16.62
C ASP A 39 8.97 -20.13 15.45
N LEU A 40 9.33 -19.62 14.27
CA LEU A 40 8.57 -19.78 13.03
C LEU A 40 8.86 -21.14 12.38
N LEU A 41 7.88 -21.69 11.66
CA LEU A 41 8.09 -22.91 10.86
C LEU A 41 8.63 -22.60 9.46
N GLY A 42 8.23 -21.48 8.88
CA GLY A 42 8.65 -21.02 7.58
C GLY A 42 8.21 -19.59 7.32
N ILE A 43 8.80 -18.97 6.30
CA ILE A 43 8.43 -17.63 5.84
C ILE A 43 8.06 -17.65 4.36
N LEU A 44 7.04 -16.86 4.02
CA LEU A 44 6.65 -16.57 2.66
C LEU A 44 7.02 -15.11 2.37
N CYS A 45 7.96 -14.90 1.46
CA CYS A 45 8.42 -13.56 1.09
C CYS A 45 8.57 -13.45 -0.43
N ASP A 46 8.53 -12.23 -0.95
CA ASP A 46 8.78 -11.96 -2.36
C ASP A 46 10.26 -12.19 -2.74
N HIS A 47 10.58 -11.95 -4.03
CA HIS A 47 11.95 -12.03 -4.53
C HIS A 47 12.79 -10.77 -4.24
N GLY A 48 12.42 -9.98 -3.22
CA GLY A 48 13.16 -8.79 -2.82
C GLY A 48 14.60 -9.11 -2.41
N SER A 49 15.53 -8.22 -2.75
CA SER A 49 16.97 -8.41 -2.50
C SER A 49 17.32 -8.52 -1.02
N GLY A 50 16.56 -7.86 -0.12
CA GLY A 50 16.70 -8.01 1.33
C GLY A 50 16.26 -9.37 1.85
N ASN A 51 15.19 -9.94 1.29
CA ASN A 51 14.60 -11.21 1.69
C ASN A 51 15.45 -12.42 1.25
N LEU A 52 16.08 -12.32 0.07
CA LEU A 52 16.92 -13.38 -0.50
C LEU A 52 18.43 -13.16 -0.27
N SER A 53 18.81 -12.23 0.59
CA SER A 53 20.21 -11.95 0.90
C SER A 53 20.89 -13.16 1.57
N GLY A 54 22.21 -13.27 1.41
CA GLY A 54 23.00 -14.33 2.08
C GLY A 54 22.87 -14.30 3.61
N ASN A 55 22.73 -13.12 4.20
CA ASN A 55 22.55 -12.94 5.65
C ASN A 55 21.19 -13.47 6.10
N THR A 56 20.12 -13.13 5.37
CA THR A 56 18.76 -13.63 5.66
C THR A 56 18.72 -15.15 5.52
N LEU A 57 19.29 -15.70 4.45
CA LEU A 57 19.35 -17.15 4.24
C LEU A 57 20.11 -17.88 5.37
N SER A 58 21.24 -17.34 5.81
CA SER A 58 22.02 -17.91 6.91
C SER A 58 21.25 -17.88 8.23
N TYR A 59 20.55 -16.78 8.50
CA TYR A 59 19.69 -16.65 9.68
C TYR A 59 18.56 -17.69 9.67
N LEU A 60 17.88 -17.86 8.54
CA LEU A 60 16.78 -18.83 8.40
C LEU A 60 17.26 -20.27 8.58
N GLN A 61 18.40 -20.62 7.99
CA GLN A 61 19.02 -21.94 8.14
C GLN A 61 19.39 -22.24 9.60
N THR A 62 20.01 -21.28 10.28
CA THR A 62 20.42 -21.42 11.69
C THR A 62 19.23 -21.71 12.59
N HIS A 63 18.07 -21.15 12.27
CA HIS A 63 16.84 -21.30 13.06
C HIS A 63 15.88 -22.37 12.52
N GLY A 64 16.28 -23.14 11.50
CA GLY A 64 15.44 -24.19 10.91
C GLY A 64 14.12 -23.68 10.32
N ILE A 65 14.12 -22.45 9.79
CA ILE A 65 12.95 -21.78 9.20
C ILE A 65 12.94 -22.06 7.70
N GLU A 66 11.85 -22.63 7.18
CA GLU A 66 11.72 -22.92 5.75
C GLU A 66 11.43 -21.64 4.95
N LEU A 67 12.30 -21.30 3.99
CA LEU A 67 12.03 -20.25 3.02
C LEU A 67 11.15 -20.79 1.89
N ILE A 68 9.99 -20.16 1.72
CA ILE A 68 9.10 -20.35 0.57
C ILE A 68 9.14 -19.05 -0.22
N SER A 69 9.79 -19.05 -1.39
CA SER A 69 9.74 -17.88 -2.26
C SER A 69 8.35 -17.74 -2.82
N ALA A 70 7.71 -16.60 -2.60
CA ALA A 70 6.54 -16.18 -3.34
C ALA A 70 7.06 -15.77 -4.75
N GLY A 71 6.43 -16.22 -5.85
CA GLY A 71 6.89 -15.82 -7.20
C GLY A 71 7.02 -14.28 -7.32
N PRO A 72 7.86 -13.74 -8.22
CA PRO A 72 7.86 -12.31 -8.47
C PRO A 72 6.40 -11.87 -8.72
N TYR A 73 5.95 -10.82 -8.01
CA TYR A 73 4.57 -10.34 -8.04
C TYR A 73 3.50 -11.25 -7.40
N ASN A 74 3.81 -12.04 -6.36
CA ASN A 74 2.80 -12.66 -5.49
C ASN A 74 2.27 -11.66 -4.44
N PRO A 75 1.17 -10.96 -4.70
CA PRO A 75 0.61 -9.84 -3.92
C PRO A 75 -0.31 -10.30 -2.77
N LYS A 76 -0.25 -11.57 -2.35
CA LYS A 76 -0.90 -11.97 -1.09
C LYS A 76 -0.41 -11.14 0.11
N GLY A 77 0.77 -10.52 0.03
CA GLY A 77 1.27 -9.55 1.01
C GLY A 77 0.55 -8.18 0.99
N ASN A 78 0.11 -7.70 -0.19
CA ASN A 78 -0.26 -6.29 -0.42
C ASN A 78 -1.78 -6.06 -0.64
N GLY A 79 -2.63 -7.06 -0.45
CA GLY A 79 -4.10 -6.86 -0.45
C GLY A 79 -4.69 -6.71 0.96
N THR A 80 -3.92 -7.07 1.98
CA THR A 80 -4.39 -7.13 3.38
C THR A 80 -4.12 -5.82 4.12
N ASP A 81 -3.08 -5.10 3.70
CA ASP A 81 -2.62 -3.78 4.12
C ASP A 81 -3.50 -2.64 3.56
N GLU A 82 -3.95 -2.72 2.30
CA GLU A 82 -4.77 -1.66 1.69
C GLU A 82 -6.15 -1.49 2.36
N GLY A 83 -6.86 -2.59 2.66
CA GLY A 83 -8.15 -2.56 3.38
C GLY A 83 -8.03 -2.10 4.85
N ALA A 84 -6.80 -2.09 5.33
CA ALA A 84 -6.39 -1.92 6.70
C ALA A 84 -6.04 -0.45 7.01
N PHE A 85 -5.41 0.23 6.05
CA PHE A 85 -5.21 1.68 6.05
C PHE A 85 -6.52 2.48 6.11
N SER A 86 -7.62 1.93 5.57
CA SER A 86 -8.94 2.58 5.63
C SER A 86 -9.54 2.57 7.04
N GLN A 87 -9.41 1.45 7.76
CA GLN A 87 -9.91 1.31 9.14
C GLN A 87 -9.06 2.11 10.14
N MET A 88 -7.76 2.24 9.89
CA MET A 88 -6.81 2.99 10.71
C MET A 88 -7.18 4.48 10.85
N LYS A 89 -7.76 5.10 9.80
CA LYS A 89 -8.12 6.53 9.81
C LYS A 89 -9.17 6.89 10.86
N GLN A 90 -9.95 5.93 11.36
CA GLN A 90 -11.06 6.20 12.29
C GLN A 90 -10.68 6.18 13.78
N ALA A 91 -9.53 5.64 14.18
CA ALA A 91 -9.27 5.32 15.59
C ALA A 91 -8.11 6.05 16.27
N LEU A 92 -7.48 7.02 15.60
CA LEU A 92 -6.31 7.69 16.16
C LEU A 92 -6.67 8.60 17.35
N GLY A 93 -6.23 8.20 18.54
CA GLY A 93 -6.06 9.06 19.71
C GLY A 93 -4.74 9.84 19.69
N GLY A 94 -4.32 10.41 20.83
CA GLY A 94 -3.15 11.30 20.91
C GLY A 94 -1.82 10.64 20.54
N ILE A 95 -1.16 11.17 19.50
CA ILE A 95 0.14 10.70 18.99
C ILE A 95 1.24 11.63 19.49
N ARG A 96 2.31 11.07 20.07
CA ARG A 96 3.55 11.80 20.39
C ARG A 96 4.58 11.55 19.28
N LEU A 97 5.08 12.63 18.69
CA LEU A 97 6.00 12.61 17.54
C LEU A 97 7.39 13.11 17.94
N ASP A 98 8.42 12.57 17.28
CA ASP A 98 9.80 13.02 17.45
C ASP A 98 10.08 14.18 16.50
N LEU A 99 10.30 15.36 17.06
CA LEU A 99 10.57 16.60 16.31
C LEU A 99 12.08 16.90 16.16
N SER A 100 12.97 15.98 16.53
CA SER A 100 14.43 16.20 16.50
C SER A 100 14.98 16.45 15.09
N SER A 101 14.35 15.88 14.06
CA SER A 101 14.65 16.17 12.66
C SER A 101 13.44 15.84 11.77
N PRO A 102 13.34 16.39 10.54
CA PRO A 102 12.30 16.00 9.58
C PRO A 102 12.26 14.49 9.31
N ARG A 103 13.43 13.83 9.34
CA ARG A 103 13.55 12.38 9.17
C ARG A 103 13.00 11.62 10.38
N SER A 104 13.36 12.04 11.58
CA SER A 104 12.86 11.45 12.84
C SER A 104 11.35 11.65 12.98
N LEU A 105 10.83 12.79 12.52
CA LEU A 105 9.41 13.07 12.45
C LEU A 105 8.70 12.10 11.51
N ALA A 106 9.18 11.98 10.27
CA ALA A 106 8.58 11.05 9.30
C ALA A 106 8.59 9.60 9.81
N ARG A 107 9.71 9.16 10.40
CA ARG A 107 9.84 7.84 11.02
C ARG A 107 8.87 7.65 12.18
N SER A 108 8.82 8.58 13.13
CA SER A 108 7.94 8.48 14.30
C SER A 108 6.46 8.52 13.93
N VAL A 109 6.06 9.31 12.92
CA VAL A 109 4.71 9.28 12.37
C VAL A 109 4.40 7.88 11.82
N LEU A 110 5.27 7.35 10.95
CA LEU A 110 5.05 6.07 10.30
C LEU A 110 5.00 4.91 11.31
N GLU A 111 5.91 4.87 12.28
CA GLU A 111 5.91 3.87 13.36
C GLU A 111 4.61 3.89 14.16
N LYS A 112 4.07 5.09 14.46
CA LYS A 112 2.81 5.22 15.21
C LYS A 112 1.60 4.80 14.40
N LEU A 113 1.55 5.14 13.10
CA LEU A 113 0.50 4.71 12.20
C LEU A 113 0.47 3.17 12.10
N ILE A 114 1.62 2.55 11.87
CA ILE A 114 1.73 1.09 11.77
C ILE A 114 1.37 0.42 13.11
N SER A 115 1.86 0.94 14.23
CA SER A 115 1.54 0.40 15.56
C SER A 115 0.03 0.43 15.84
N LEU A 116 -0.64 1.53 15.51
CA LEU A 116 -2.09 1.65 15.65
C LEU A 116 -2.79 0.63 14.76
N TYR A 117 -2.41 0.60 13.48
CA TYR A 117 -2.98 -0.31 12.51
C TYR A 117 -2.94 -1.76 12.99
N ILE A 118 -1.75 -2.24 13.42
CA ILE A 118 -1.56 -3.59 13.96
C ILE A 118 -2.48 -3.84 15.16
N THR A 119 -2.51 -2.90 16.11
CA THR A 119 -3.34 -3.01 17.32
C THR A 119 -4.82 -3.16 16.97
N MET A 120 -5.31 -2.39 16.01
CA MET A 120 -6.71 -2.47 15.59
C MET A 120 -7.00 -3.74 14.80
N ARG A 121 -6.14 -4.06 13.83
CA ARG A 121 -6.36 -5.18 12.91
C ARG A 121 -6.41 -6.50 13.65
N ASN A 122 -5.54 -6.67 14.63
CA ASN A 122 -5.46 -7.90 15.42
C ASN A 122 -6.67 -8.11 16.34
N ARG A 123 -7.46 -7.07 16.60
CA ARG A 123 -8.68 -7.14 17.42
C ARG A 123 -9.96 -7.35 16.61
N ILE A 124 -9.90 -7.28 15.27
CA ILE A 124 -11.06 -7.44 14.40
C ILE A 124 -10.97 -8.81 13.70
N PRO A 125 -11.94 -9.72 13.87
CA PRO A 125 -11.95 -11.01 13.19
C PRO A 125 -11.87 -10.86 11.67
N VAL A 126 -11.16 -11.77 11.01
CA VAL A 126 -11.20 -11.88 9.55
C VAL A 126 -12.59 -12.39 9.16
N LYS A 127 -13.11 -11.98 7.99
CA LYS A 127 -14.41 -12.44 7.48
C LYS A 127 -14.48 -13.98 7.50
N GLY A 128 -15.42 -14.53 8.25
CA GLY A 128 -15.62 -15.99 8.42
C GLY A 128 -14.82 -16.63 9.55
N ALA A 129 -13.94 -15.90 10.24
CA ALA A 129 -13.22 -16.39 11.41
C ALA A 129 -14.02 -16.10 12.70
N ILE A 130 -14.03 -17.08 13.61
CA ILE A 130 -14.65 -16.95 14.94
C ILE A 130 -13.74 -16.15 15.89
N LEU A 131 -12.43 -16.36 15.78
CA LEU A 131 -11.43 -15.71 16.61
C LEU A 131 -10.85 -14.48 15.91
N THR A 132 -10.49 -13.48 16.71
CA THR A 132 -9.63 -12.38 16.24
C THR A 132 -8.23 -12.93 15.94
N PRO A 133 -7.44 -12.27 15.09
CA PRO A 133 -6.06 -12.67 14.86
C PRO A 133 -5.25 -12.80 16.15
N GLU A 134 -5.38 -11.84 17.10
CA GLU A 134 -4.73 -11.92 18.41
C GLU A 134 -5.22 -13.11 19.24
N GLY A 135 -6.52 -13.42 19.20
CA GLY A 135 -7.10 -14.56 19.89
C GLY A 135 -6.62 -15.90 19.29
N GLY A 136 -6.47 -15.97 17.98
CA GLY A 136 -5.93 -17.13 17.27
C GLY A 136 -4.49 -17.42 17.65
N MET A 137 -3.65 -16.39 17.76
CA MET A 137 -2.24 -16.54 18.18
C MET A 137 -2.09 -17.07 19.62
N LYS A 138 -3.08 -16.87 20.49
CA LYS A 138 -3.07 -17.39 21.87
C LYS A 138 -3.44 -18.88 21.97
N VAL A 139 -3.93 -19.47 20.89
CA VAL A 139 -4.28 -20.90 20.86
C VAL A 139 -2.99 -21.72 20.78
N LYS A 140 -2.75 -22.56 21.79
CA LYS A 140 -1.59 -23.45 21.79
C LYS A 140 -1.70 -24.48 20.66
N VAL A 141 -0.64 -24.55 19.85
CA VAL A 141 -0.50 -25.57 18.80
C VAL A 141 0.33 -26.73 19.35
N SER A 142 -0.15 -27.96 19.17
CA SER A 142 0.57 -29.17 19.59
C SER A 142 1.81 -29.40 18.73
N LYS A 143 2.81 -30.14 19.26
CA LYS A 143 4.01 -30.50 18.52
C LYS A 143 3.70 -31.29 17.25
N GLU A 144 2.75 -32.23 17.33
CA GLU A 144 2.30 -33.03 16.18
C GLU A 144 1.73 -32.17 15.05
N GLN A 145 0.91 -31.15 15.38
CA GLN A 145 0.40 -30.20 14.39
C GLN A 145 1.51 -29.35 13.76
N ARG A 146 2.53 -28.96 14.54
CA ARG A 146 3.69 -28.22 14.01
C ARG A 146 4.53 -29.08 13.06
N ASP A 147 4.73 -30.36 13.40
CA ASP A 147 5.50 -31.29 12.58
C ASP A 147 4.76 -31.63 11.27
N LEU A 148 3.44 -31.81 11.32
CA LEU A 148 2.60 -32.00 10.14
C LEU A 148 2.66 -30.79 9.20
N GLU A 149 2.50 -29.58 9.74
CA GLU A 149 2.56 -28.35 8.94
C GLU A 149 3.95 -28.15 8.33
N ARG A 150 5.02 -28.45 9.08
CA ARG A 150 6.39 -28.41 8.56
C ARG A 150 6.58 -29.39 7.40
N GLN A 151 5.98 -30.58 7.47
CA GLN A 151 6.03 -31.53 6.36
C GLN A 151 5.27 -30.99 5.13
N HIS A 152 4.08 -30.42 5.33
CA HIS A 152 3.34 -29.76 4.24
C HIS A 152 4.14 -28.64 3.57
N LEU A 153 4.86 -27.81 4.34
CA LEU A 153 5.70 -26.74 3.78
C LEU A 153 6.85 -27.31 2.93
N LYS A 154 7.46 -28.42 3.36
CA LYS A 154 8.51 -29.12 2.59
C LYS A 154 7.95 -29.73 1.31
N ASP A 155 6.79 -30.36 1.38
CA ASP A 155 6.14 -30.97 0.24
C ASP A 155 5.69 -29.91 -0.78
N TYR A 156 5.14 -28.79 -0.30
CA TYR A 156 4.78 -27.62 -1.14
C TYR A 156 6.01 -26.99 -1.81
N LYS A 157 7.12 -26.86 -1.09
CA LYS A 157 8.39 -26.38 -1.64
C LYS A 157 8.92 -27.32 -2.73
N ARG A 158 8.75 -28.64 -2.55
CA ARG A 158 9.11 -29.65 -3.56
C ARG A 158 8.19 -29.57 -4.78
N SER A 159 6.87 -29.46 -4.59
CA SER A 159 5.93 -29.35 -5.71
C SER A 159 6.12 -28.06 -6.52
N LYS A 160 6.57 -26.97 -5.88
CA LYS A 160 6.92 -25.72 -6.57
C LYS A 160 8.19 -25.82 -7.44
N LEU A 161 9.04 -26.82 -7.17
CA LEU A 161 10.20 -27.13 -8.01
C LEU A 161 9.83 -28.01 -9.21
N GLU A 162 8.62 -28.56 -9.26
CA GLU A 162 8.10 -29.36 -10.37
C GLU A 162 7.33 -28.45 -11.34
N TYR A 163 7.75 -28.43 -12.60
CA TYR A 163 7.08 -27.64 -13.65
C TYR A 163 5.78 -28.32 -14.08
N GLU A 164 4.75 -27.52 -14.35
CA GLU A 164 3.48 -28.00 -14.90
C GLU A 164 3.71 -28.66 -16.27
N LYS A 165 2.97 -29.74 -16.55
CA LYS A 165 3.09 -30.47 -17.82
C LYS A 165 2.80 -29.58 -19.02
N GLU A 166 1.87 -28.67 -18.87
CA GLU A 166 1.46 -27.70 -19.87
C GLU A 166 2.56 -26.65 -20.10
N ALA A 167 3.26 -26.20 -19.04
CA ALA A 167 4.42 -25.32 -19.18
C ALA A 167 5.59 -26.01 -19.89
N ILE A 168 5.81 -27.31 -19.61
CA ILE A 168 6.79 -28.14 -20.30
C ILE A 168 6.45 -28.27 -21.79
N SER A 169 5.19 -28.60 -22.11
CA SER A 169 4.71 -28.72 -23.50
C SER A 169 4.91 -27.41 -24.29
N ASP A 170 4.54 -26.26 -23.72
CA ASP A 170 4.73 -24.97 -24.38
C ASP A 170 6.22 -24.66 -24.59
N ALA A 171 7.05 -25.02 -23.61
CA ALA A 171 8.50 -24.80 -23.70
C ALA A 171 9.14 -25.66 -24.78
N GLU A 172 8.70 -26.91 -24.93
CA GLU A 172 9.14 -27.81 -26.00
C GLU A 172 8.79 -27.27 -27.39
N GLU A 173 7.58 -26.74 -27.59
CA GLU A 173 7.15 -26.18 -28.86
C GLU A 173 8.00 -24.95 -29.26
N VAL A 174 8.18 -24.02 -28.31
CA VAL A 174 8.98 -22.81 -28.52
C VAL A 174 10.46 -23.17 -28.75
N PHE A 175 11.01 -24.08 -27.96
CA PHE A 175 12.39 -24.52 -28.09
C PHE A 175 12.64 -25.14 -29.47
N THR A 176 11.77 -26.04 -29.92
CA THR A 176 11.87 -26.72 -31.22
C THR A 176 11.87 -25.71 -32.38
N LYS A 177 10.99 -24.70 -32.34
CA LYS A 177 10.95 -23.63 -33.35
C LYS A 177 12.24 -22.82 -33.39
N VAL A 178 12.85 -22.53 -32.25
CA VAL A 178 14.07 -21.71 -32.16
C VAL A 178 15.31 -22.49 -32.59
N VAL A 179 15.49 -23.72 -32.13
CA VAL A 179 16.70 -24.52 -32.45
C VAL A 179 16.76 -24.93 -33.92
N ASN A 180 15.61 -25.03 -34.58
CA ASN A 180 15.53 -25.26 -36.03
C ASN A 180 16.02 -24.05 -36.85
N ARG A 181 15.95 -22.83 -36.29
CA ARG A 181 16.41 -21.59 -36.94
C ARG A 181 17.83 -21.21 -36.51
N GLU A 182 18.18 -21.49 -35.27
CA GLU A 182 19.48 -21.18 -34.67
C GLU A 182 20.03 -22.40 -33.90
N PRO A 183 20.77 -23.29 -34.58
CA PRO A 183 21.26 -24.54 -33.98
C PRO A 183 22.15 -24.33 -32.75
N GLY A 184 22.83 -23.17 -32.65
CA GLY A 184 23.65 -22.79 -31.49
C GLY A 184 22.87 -22.64 -30.18
N LYS A 185 21.53 -22.53 -30.24
CA LYS A 185 20.65 -22.47 -29.06
C LYS A 185 20.19 -23.83 -28.56
N LYS A 186 20.64 -24.94 -29.17
CA LYS A 186 20.28 -26.32 -28.77
C LYS A 186 21.01 -26.75 -27.48
N THR A 187 20.69 -26.08 -26.38
CA THR A 187 21.26 -26.36 -25.06
C THR A 187 20.15 -26.53 -24.03
N LEU A 188 20.38 -27.40 -23.05
CA LEU A 188 19.46 -27.59 -21.92
C LEU A 188 19.24 -26.29 -21.14
N SER A 189 20.29 -25.47 -20.97
CA SER A 189 20.19 -24.18 -20.29
C SER A 189 19.19 -23.25 -20.99
N TYR A 190 19.14 -23.24 -22.32
CA TYR A 190 18.20 -22.41 -23.07
C TYR A 190 16.77 -22.94 -22.96
N PHE A 191 16.59 -24.26 -23.00
CA PHE A 191 15.29 -24.91 -22.76
C PHE A 191 14.71 -24.56 -21.38
N PHE A 192 15.51 -24.73 -20.31
CA PHE A 192 15.06 -24.40 -18.95
C PHE A 192 14.78 -22.89 -18.78
N GLY A 193 15.47 -22.02 -19.52
CA GLY A 193 15.16 -20.59 -19.55
C GLY A 193 13.77 -20.28 -20.12
N ILE A 194 13.34 -21.01 -21.16
CA ILE A 194 11.99 -20.92 -21.73
C ILE A 194 10.97 -21.49 -20.74
N LEU A 195 11.22 -22.69 -20.22
CA LEU A 195 10.32 -23.37 -19.28
C LEU A 195 10.03 -22.54 -18.03
N LYS A 196 11.06 -21.94 -17.44
CA LYS A 196 10.89 -21.05 -16.28
C LYS A 196 10.04 -19.83 -16.60
N ARG A 197 10.15 -19.26 -17.80
CA ARG A 197 9.33 -18.12 -18.24
C ARG A 197 7.88 -18.53 -18.42
N ASN A 198 7.62 -19.65 -19.09
CA ASN A 198 6.27 -20.14 -19.36
C ASN A 198 5.53 -20.50 -18.06
N GLN A 199 6.20 -21.16 -17.12
CA GLN A 199 5.63 -21.44 -15.80
C GLN A 199 5.26 -20.14 -15.07
N GLN A 200 6.14 -19.14 -15.11
CA GLN A 200 5.88 -17.85 -14.49
C GLN A 200 4.66 -17.14 -15.10
N GLU A 201 4.51 -17.13 -16.43
CA GLU A 201 3.36 -16.52 -17.10
C GLU A 201 2.03 -17.19 -16.70
N ARG A 202 2.05 -18.52 -16.57
CA ARG A 202 0.89 -19.30 -16.13
C ARG A 202 0.53 -19.04 -14.67
N ASP A 203 1.53 -19.01 -13.79
CA ASP A 203 1.36 -18.64 -12.38
C ASP A 203 0.75 -17.24 -12.25
N ASP A 204 1.24 -16.27 -13.04
CA ASP A 204 0.75 -14.90 -13.07
C ASP A 204 -0.71 -14.81 -13.56
N GLU A 205 -1.09 -15.59 -14.58
CA GLU A 205 -2.45 -15.61 -15.11
C GLU A 205 -3.44 -16.28 -14.15
N ALA A 206 -3.05 -17.41 -13.54
CA ALA A 206 -3.83 -18.06 -12.49
C ALA A 206 -4.07 -17.09 -11.32
N TYR A 207 -3.04 -16.31 -10.97
CA TYR A 207 -3.15 -15.28 -9.94
C TYR A 207 -4.10 -14.13 -10.33
N ARG A 208 -4.03 -13.62 -11.57
CA ARG A 208 -4.96 -12.58 -12.05
C ARG A 208 -6.41 -13.04 -11.96
N ARG A 209 -6.70 -14.29 -12.35
CA ARG A 209 -8.03 -14.87 -12.25
C ARG A 209 -8.52 -14.96 -10.80
N TYR A 210 -7.66 -15.47 -9.91
CA TYR A 210 -7.95 -15.53 -8.48
C TYR A 210 -8.25 -14.14 -7.88
N CYS A 211 -7.49 -13.11 -8.25
CA CYS A 211 -7.73 -11.74 -7.78
C CYS A 211 -9.01 -11.13 -8.33
N HIS A 212 -9.28 -11.37 -9.60
CA HIS A 212 -10.49 -10.91 -10.24
C HIS A 212 -11.73 -11.46 -9.51
N GLU A 213 -11.73 -12.76 -9.22
CA GLU A 213 -12.82 -13.44 -8.51
C GLU A 213 -12.92 -13.04 -7.03
N ARG A 214 -11.79 -12.86 -6.35
CA ARG A 214 -11.77 -12.60 -4.90
C ARG A 214 -12.00 -11.14 -4.52
N TYR A 215 -11.56 -10.18 -5.34
CA TYR A 215 -11.56 -8.77 -4.97
C TYR A 215 -12.43 -7.86 -5.86
N ASN A 216 -12.81 -8.23 -7.08
CA ASN A 216 -12.99 -7.20 -8.12
C ASN A 216 -14.32 -7.09 -8.87
N GLU A 217 -15.47 -7.32 -8.24
CA GLU A 217 -16.71 -6.71 -8.78
C GLU A 217 -17.25 -5.58 -7.91
N GLN A 218 -17.44 -5.80 -6.61
CA GLN A 218 -18.05 -4.78 -5.75
C GLN A 218 -17.05 -3.72 -5.28
N VAL A 219 -15.81 -4.11 -4.97
CA VAL A 219 -14.78 -3.17 -4.51
C VAL A 219 -14.31 -2.29 -5.67
N MET A 220 -14.14 -2.83 -6.89
CA MET A 220 -13.82 -2.01 -8.07
C MET A 220 -14.96 -1.06 -8.47
N LYS A 221 -16.22 -1.45 -8.27
CA LYS A 221 -17.37 -0.54 -8.44
C LYS A 221 -17.38 0.56 -7.36
N GLN A 222 -16.97 0.25 -6.13
CA GLN A 222 -16.84 1.24 -5.05
C GLN A 222 -15.63 2.16 -5.22
N LEU A 223 -14.47 1.64 -5.64
CA LEU A 223 -13.28 2.44 -5.93
C LEU A 223 -13.49 3.35 -7.14
N LYS A 224 -14.17 2.86 -8.20
CA LYS A 224 -14.60 3.73 -9.31
C LYS A 224 -15.61 4.79 -8.87
N ARG A 225 -16.52 4.47 -7.94
CA ARG A 225 -17.40 5.48 -7.31
C ARG A 225 -16.60 6.48 -6.48
N GLN A 226 -15.58 6.04 -5.74
CA GLN A 226 -14.72 6.91 -4.93
C GLN A 226 -13.76 7.75 -5.78
N GLU A 227 -13.28 7.26 -6.92
CA GLU A 227 -12.51 8.05 -7.90
C GLU A 227 -13.40 9.10 -8.59
N GLN A 228 -14.66 8.75 -8.88
CA GLN A 228 -15.66 9.70 -9.36
C GLN A 228 -16.04 10.74 -8.29
N GLU A 229 -16.14 10.33 -7.02
CA GLU A 229 -16.33 11.23 -5.87
C GLU A 229 -15.07 12.11 -5.63
N GLN A 230 -13.85 11.60 -5.83
CA GLN A 230 -12.61 12.38 -5.76
C GLN A 230 -12.45 13.37 -6.92
N GLN A 231 -12.95 13.05 -8.11
CA GLN A 231 -13.10 14.05 -9.19
C GLN A 231 -14.13 15.12 -8.83
N SER A 232 -15.19 14.76 -8.10
CA SER A 232 -16.15 15.73 -7.52
C SER A 232 -15.51 16.65 -6.46
N HIS A 233 -14.48 16.20 -5.73
CA HIS A 233 -13.83 17.05 -4.71
C HIS A 233 -12.90 18.13 -5.28
N HIS A 234 -12.43 18.00 -6.54
CA HIS A 234 -11.69 19.07 -7.23
C HIS A 234 -12.64 20.07 -7.90
N SER A 235 -13.95 20.03 -7.63
CA SER A 235 -14.92 20.98 -8.16
C SER A 235 -14.96 22.29 -7.35
N VAL A 236 -15.61 23.29 -7.91
CA VAL A 236 -15.83 24.58 -7.25
C VAL A 236 -16.63 24.38 -5.95
N GLU A 237 -17.66 23.55 -5.99
CA GLU A 237 -18.53 23.24 -4.86
C GLU A 237 -17.75 22.54 -3.74
N GLY A 238 -16.89 21.57 -4.08
CA GLY A 238 -16.05 20.86 -3.11
C GLY A 238 -15.07 21.78 -2.38
N ILE A 239 -14.52 22.78 -3.08
CA ILE A 239 -13.62 23.79 -2.49
C ILE A 239 -14.40 24.72 -1.55
N VAL A 240 -15.58 25.21 -1.98
CA VAL A 240 -16.39 26.10 -1.16
C VAL A 240 -16.91 25.40 0.09
N GLU A 241 -17.37 24.15 -0.01
CA GLU A 241 -17.79 23.36 1.14
C GLU A 241 -16.67 23.12 2.16
N MET A 242 -15.45 22.89 1.68
CA MET A 242 -14.27 22.73 2.55
C MET A 242 -13.99 24.01 3.34
N LEU A 243 -13.99 25.17 2.67
CA LEU A 243 -13.78 26.47 3.31
C LEU A 243 -14.95 26.83 4.24
N ALA A 244 -16.18 26.44 3.89
CA ALA A 244 -17.36 26.64 4.74
C ALA A 244 -17.27 25.85 6.07
N LYS A 245 -16.76 24.62 6.02
CA LYS A 245 -16.47 23.81 7.23
C LYS A 245 -15.31 24.41 8.02
N ASP A 246 -14.36 25.02 7.32
CA ASP A 246 -13.17 25.60 7.93
C ASP A 246 -13.47 26.82 8.80
N VAL A 247 -14.25 27.75 8.28
CA VAL A 247 -14.64 28.98 8.99
C VAL A 247 -15.49 28.67 10.24
N LYS A 248 -16.15 27.50 10.27
CA LYS A 248 -16.90 27.00 11.44
C LYS A 248 -16.03 26.27 12.47
N THR A 249 -14.78 25.94 12.14
CA THR A 249 -13.89 25.14 12.98
C THR A 249 -13.05 26.02 13.90
N THR A 250 -12.77 25.57 15.13
CA THR A 250 -11.95 26.31 16.12
C THR A 250 -10.47 25.93 16.13
N PHE A 251 -10.08 24.85 15.44
CA PHE A 251 -8.72 24.32 15.43
C PHE A 251 -7.86 24.93 14.32
N HIS A 252 -6.82 25.69 14.70
CA HIS A 252 -5.94 26.41 13.78
C HIS A 252 -5.26 25.52 12.72
N PHE A 253 -4.81 24.32 13.10
CA PHE A 253 -4.16 23.39 12.17
C PHE A 253 -5.09 22.89 11.06
N VAL A 254 -6.38 22.70 11.38
CA VAL A 254 -7.39 22.29 10.38
C VAL A 254 -7.61 23.42 9.38
N LYS A 255 -7.58 24.68 9.86
CA LYS A 255 -7.63 25.89 9.03
C LYS A 255 -6.51 26.00 8.03
N GLU A 256 -5.28 25.87 8.48
CA GLU A 256 -4.13 25.95 7.59
C GLU A 256 -4.16 24.85 6.52
N LEU A 257 -4.56 23.63 6.89
CA LEU A 257 -4.63 22.51 5.97
C LEU A 257 -5.75 22.69 4.93
N ALA A 258 -6.95 23.10 5.36
CA ALA A 258 -8.08 23.37 4.48
C ALA A 258 -7.77 24.49 3.48
N ILE A 259 -7.19 25.60 3.96
CA ILE A 259 -6.76 26.73 3.12
C ILE A 259 -5.68 26.29 2.12
N SER A 260 -4.69 25.51 2.56
CA SER A 260 -3.63 25.00 1.68
C SER A 260 -4.17 24.08 0.59
N LYS A 261 -5.14 23.22 0.93
CA LYS A 261 -5.77 22.29 -0.03
C LYS A 261 -6.71 23.01 -1.00
N ALA A 262 -7.56 23.89 -0.50
CA ALA A 262 -8.40 24.75 -1.32
C ALA A 262 -7.57 25.51 -2.36
N ARG A 263 -6.46 26.14 -1.94
CA ARG A 263 -5.53 26.83 -2.84
C ARG A 263 -4.93 25.91 -3.91
N GLN A 264 -4.55 24.68 -3.56
CA GLN A 264 -4.01 23.71 -4.50
C GLN A 264 -5.06 23.36 -5.57
N TRP A 265 -6.28 23.03 -5.14
CA TRP A 265 -7.36 22.62 -6.05
C TRP A 265 -7.87 23.77 -6.92
N THR A 266 -7.96 24.99 -6.39
CA THR A 266 -8.26 26.17 -7.22
C THR A 266 -7.22 26.36 -8.32
N LYS A 267 -5.92 26.17 -8.02
CA LYS A 267 -4.86 26.25 -9.05
C LYS A 267 -4.96 25.15 -10.10
N GLU A 268 -5.40 23.95 -9.72
CA GLU A 268 -5.63 22.86 -10.67
C GLU A 268 -6.84 23.14 -11.57
N LEU A 269 -7.94 23.65 -11.01
CA LEU A 269 -9.09 24.14 -11.77
C LEU A 269 -8.73 25.28 -12.73
N MET A 270 -7.86 26.20 -12.32
CA MET A 270 -7.40 27.27 -13.21
C MET A 270 -6.69 26.73 -14.47
N LYS A 271 -6.13 25.51 -14.44
CA LYS A 271 -5.52 24.89 -15.63
C LYS A 271 -6.55 24.37 -16.64
N SER A 272 -7.74 23.99 -16.17
CA SER A 272 -8.81 23.45 -17.01
C SER A 272 -9.78 24.51 -17.52
N TYR A 273 -9.77 25.72 -16.95
CA TYR A 273 -10.61 26.84 -17.38
C TYR A 273 -9.86 27.77 -18.35
N HIS A 274 -10.44 28.01 -19.53
CA HIS A 274 -9.87 28.92 -20.53
C HIS A 274 -9.91 30.40 -20.10
N TYR A 275 -10.87 30.78 -19.24
CA TYR A 275 -11.06 32.15 -18.75
C TYR A 275 -11.24 32.20 -17.22
N PRO A 276 -10.38 32.92 -16.48
CA PRO A 276 -10.46 33.03 -15.02
C PRO A 276 -11.77 33.62 -14.49
N GLY A 277 -12.43 34.51 -15.25
CA GLY A 277 -13.70 35.10 -14.84
C GLY A 277 -14.86 34.10 -14.83
N ALA A 278 -14.83 33.05 -15.66
CA ALA A 278 -15.84 32.01 -15.65
C ALA A 278 -15.74 31.16 -14.36
N LEU A 279 -14.51 30.88 -13.92
CA LEU A 279 -14.26 30.19 -12.66
C LEU A 279 -14.65 31.07 -11.45
N LYS A 280 -14.33 32.38 -11.50
CA LYS A 280 -14.71 33.35 -10.45
C LYS A 280 -16.24 33.44 -10.28
N ASN A 281 -16.98 33.52 -11.38
CA ASN A 281 -18.44 33.53 -11.34
C ASN A 281 -19.01 32.21 -10.80
N HIS A 282 -18.34 31.09 -11.10
CA HIS A 282 -18.76 29.80 -10.58
C HIS A 282 -18.58 29.72 -9.05
N PHE A 283 -17.46 30.21 -8.52
CA PHE A 283 -17.23 30.32 -7.08
C PHE A 283 -18.26 31.22 -6.39
N ALA A 284 -18.60 32.37 -7.00
CA ALA A 284 -19.62 33.28 -6.45
C ALA A 284 -20.98 32.59 -6.33
N LYS A 285 -21.40 31.88 -7.38
CA LYS A 285 -22.66 31.14 -7.40
C LYS A 285 -22.70 30.01 -6.35
N ALA A 286 -21.63 29.22 -6.25
CA ALA A 286 -21.54 28.14 -5.27
C ALA A 286 -21.55 28.67 -3.82
N LEU A 287 -20.95 29.85 -3.58
CA LEU A 287 -21.00 30.53 -2.29
C LEU A 287 -22.38 31.06 -1.93
N GLU A 288 -23.17 31.51 -2.91
CA GLU A 288 -24.54 31.96 -2.72
C GLU A 288 -25.48 30.79 -2.36
N GLU A 289 -25.32 29.65 -3.03
CA GLU A 289 -26.15 28.44 -2.86
C GLU A 289 -26.01 27.79 -1.46
N LEU A 290 -24.92 28.05 -0.72
CA LEU A 290 -24.75 27.56 0.65
C LEU A 290 -25.52 28.40 1.65
N MET A 291 -26.73 27.98 2.03
CA MET A 291 -27.61 28.74 2.95
C MET A 291 -27.07 28.87 4.38
N ASP A 292 -26.20 27.94 4.83
CA ASP A 292 -25.77 27.80 6.22
C ASP A 292 -24.55 28.67 6.63
N LEU A 293 -24.31 29.80 5.96
CA LEU A 293 -23.19 30.71 6.25
C LEU A 293 -23.68 32.12 6.53
N SER A 294 -23.17 32.72 7.62
CA SER A 294 -23.36 34.15 7.90
C SER A 294 -22.63 35.04 6.87
N LEU A 295 -23.01 36.32 6.81
CA LEU A 295 -22.49 37.26 5.82
C LEU A 295 -20.98 37.47 5.97
N GLU A 296 -20.50 37.51 7.21
CA GLU A 296 -19.10 37.63 7.59
C GLU A 296 -18.29 36.41 7.15
N GLN A 297 -18.83 35.20 7.35
CA GLN A 297 -18.17 33.96 6.94
C GLN A 297 -18.11 33.83 5.41
N ARG A 298 -19.16 34.25 4.70
CA ARG A 298 -19.15 34.29 3.23
C ARG A 298 -18.10 35.26 2.71
N LYS A 299 -17.97 36.41 3.36
CA LYS A 299 -16.96 37.42 3.00
C LYS A 299 -15.54 36.89 3.21
N GLU A 300 -15.27 36.22 4.33
CA GLU A 300 -13.97 35.60 4.62
C GLU A 300 -13.59 34.54 3.57
N ILE A 301 -14.53 33.66 3.21
CA ILE A 301 -14.30 32.64 2.19
C ILE A 301 -14.06 33.28 0.81
N TRP A 302 -14.84 34.31 0.47
CA TRP A 302 -14.68 35.03 -0.79
C TRP A 302 -13.32 35.74 -0.89
N GLU A 303 -12.85 36.36 0.18
CA GLU A 303 -11.51 36.97 0.23
C GLU A 303 -10.40 35.94 -0.01
N LEU A 304 -10.52 34.73 0.57
CA LEU A 304 -9.57 33.64 0.33
C LEU A 304 -9.61 33.16 -1.13
N VAL A 305 -10.80 32.96 -1.69
CA VAL A 305 -10.96 32.53 -3.09
C VAL A 305 -10.41 33.58 -4.05
N ASP A 306 -10.70 34.86 -3.83
CA ASP A 306 -10.20 35.95 -4.66
C ASP A 306 -8.66 36.04 -4.60
N GLN A 307 -8.05 35.82 -3.42
CA GLN A 307 -6.60 35.69 -3.28
C GLN A 307 -6.03 34.51 -4.08
N PHE A 308 -6.72 33.37 -4.13
CA PHE A 308 -6.25 32.22 -4.90
C PHE A 308 -6.29 32.48 -6.41
N LEU A 309 -7.32 33.18 -6.88
CA LEU A 309 -7.55 33.49 -8.29
C LEU A 309 -6.67 34.64 -8.82
N ASN A 310 -6.28 35.60 -7.98
CA ASN A 310 -5.57 36.82 -8.38
C ASN A 310 -4.02 36.74 -8.32
N LEU A 311 -3.44 35.55 -8.37
CA LEU A 311 -1.98 35.36 -8.37
C LEU A 311 -1.34 35.77 -9.72
N LYS A 312 -1.15 37.07 -9.97
CA LYS A 312 -0.10 37.57 -10.89
C LYS A 312 1.09 38.12 -10.11
N THR A 313 2.24 37.48 -10.33
CA THR A 313 3.63 37.99 -10.20
C THR A 313 4.10 38.49 -8.83
N ARG A 314 4.73 37.59 -8.07
CA ARG A 314 5.96 37.92 -7.31
C ARG A 314 7.12 37.08 -7.85
N ALA A 315 7.28 37.08 -9.17
CA ALA A 315 8.50 36.62 -9.83
C ALA A 315 9.42 37.84 -9.94
N GLU A 316 10.56 37.75 -9.26
CA GLU A 316 11.85 38.37 -9.57
C GLU A 316 11.83 39.75 -10.25
N SER A 317 12.04 40.78 -9.43
CA SER A 317 12.58 42.05 -9.90
C SER A 317 13.99 41.84 -10.45
N VAL A 318 14.11 41.57 -11.75
CA VAL A 318 15.35 41.76 -12.51
C VAL A 318 15.10 42.84 -13.56
N THR A 319 15.35 44.07 -13.17
CA THR A 319 15.85 45.09 -14.08
C THR A 319 16.68 46.06 -13.26
N LYS A 320 17.97 45.74 -13.10
CA LYS A 320 18.99 46.74 -12.85
C LYS A 320 19.14 47.52 -14.16
N ILE A 321 18.78 48.79 -14.12
CA ILE A 321 19.13 49.76 -15.15
C ILE A 321 20.59 50.17 -14.85
N SER A 322 21.47 49.96 -15.83
CA SER A 322 22.71 50.74 -16.00
C SER A 322 22.39 51.95 -16.85
#